data_AF-A0A146K610-F1
#
_entry.id   AF-A0A146K610-F1
#
_cell.length_a   1.000
_cell.length_b   1.000
_cell.length_c   1.000
_cell.angle_alpha   90.00
_cell.angle_beta   90.00
_cell.angle_gamma   90.00
#
_symmetry.space_group_name_H-M   'P 1'
#
loop_
_entity.id
_entity.type
_entity.pdbx_description
1 polymer ?
#
loop_
_entity_poly.entity_id
_entity_poly.type
_entity_poly.pdbx_seq_one_letter_code
_entity_poly.pdbx_strand_id
1 'polypeptide(L)'
;NNINVFLWFINLCVTLVDVIYPVKYFKMYLIAIQSFMMLDVLNVILKLIPGQILTTLLQVISRLIVVWFVLPDQQVPTLYNYLMSIAWSIAEIVRYSFYQNKQLQWLKKIRYNMFFVLYPMGVLTGEIPLLWEHFNQYKRMADLIIILLYVPFFPYLYFHMIKQRNKQNKKDKQIKQE
;
A
#
# COMPACT_ATOMS: atom_id res chain seq x y z
N ASN A 1 -13.55 4.55 -8.96
CA ASN A 1 -13.58 3.23 -9.61
C ASN A 1 -14.12 2.22 -8.60
N ASN A 2 -15.42 1.90 -8.67
CA ASN A 2 -16.10 1.06 -7.68
C ASN A 2 -15.52 -0.35 -7.65
N ILE A 3 -15.04 -0.81 -8.80
CA ILE A 3 -14.39 -2.11 -8.96
C ILE A 3 -13.16 -2.21 -8.06
N ASN A 4 -12.28 -1.20 -8.05
CA ASN A 4 -11.07 -1.25 -7.22
C ASN A 4 -11.41 -1.27 -5.72
N VAL A 5 -12.38 -0.46 -5.27
CA VAL A 5 -12.83 -0.50 -3.86
C VAL A 5 -13.30 -1.90 -3.48
N PHE A 6 -14.12 -2.50 -4.34
CA PHE A 6 -14.68 -3.83 -4.12
C PHE A 6 -13.59 -4.92 -4.10
N LEU A 7 -12.63 -4.89 -5.03
CA LEU A 7 -11.51 -5.82 -5.08
C LEU A 7 -10.67 -5.76 -3.80
N TRP A 8 -10.34 -4.56 -3.33
CA TRP A 8 -9.56 -4.38 -2.10
C TRP A 8 -10.35 -4.76 -0.84
N PHE A 9 -11.66 -4.57 -0.85
CA PHE A 9 -12.54 -5.06 0.22
C PHE A 9 -12.57 -6.58 0.27
N ILE A 10 -12.69 -7.25 -0.88
CA ILE A 10 -12.61 -8.72 -0.95
C ILE A 10 -11.24 -9.19 -0.43
N ASN A 11 -10.15 -8.54 -0.85
CA ASN A 11 -8.80 -8.90 -0.37
C ASN A 11 -8.67 -8.79 1.15
N LEU A 12 -9.24 -7.73 1.74
CA LEU A 12 -9.30 -7.58 3.19
C LEU A 12 -10.07 -8.72 3.84
N CYS A 13 -11.27 -9.05 3.36
CA CYS A 13 -12.08 -10.14 3.88
C CYS A 13 -11.35 -11.50 3.77
N VAL A 14 -10.77 -11.80 2.61
CA VAL A 14 -10.01 -13.04 2.41
C VAL A 14 -8.81 -13.10 3.35
N THR A 15 -8.09 -11.98 3.53
CA THR A 15 -6.97 -11.92 4.47
C THR A 15 -7.42 -12.18 5.91
N LEU A 16 -8.54 -11.59 6.34
CA LEU A 16 -9.09 -11.81 7.69
C LEU A 16 -9.58 -13.25 7.90
N VAL A 17 -10.17 -13.85 6.87
CA VAL A 17 -10.55 -15.27 6.91
C VAL A 17 -9.31 -16.15 7.01
N ASP A 18 -8.28 -15.88 6.22
CA ASP A 18 -7.03 -16.67 6.21
C ASP A 18 -6.30 -16.67 7.55
N VAL A 19 -6.37 -15.55 8.30
CA VAL A 19 -5.83 -15.44 9.66
C VAL A 19 -6.47 -16.45 10.62
N ILE A 20 -7.76 -16.77 10.45
CA ILE A 20 -8.50 -17.69 11.32
C ILE A 20 -8.47 -19.11 10.75
N TYR A 21 -8.63 -19.24 9.43
CA TYR A 21 -8.73 -20.49 8.69
C TYR A 21 -7.79 -20.45 7.49
N PRO A 22 -6.60 -21.07 7.56
CA PRO A 22 -5.59 -20.97 6.51
C PRO A 22 -6.11 -21.56 5.19
N VAL A 23 -6.20 -20.70 4.19
CA VAL A 23 -6.63 -20.98 2.83
C VAL A 23 -5.43 -21.47 2.03
N LYS A 24 -5.56 -22.67 1.46
CA LYS A 24 -4.49 -23.37 0.71
C LYS A 24 -3.78 -22.51 -0.35
N TYR A 25 -4.50 -21.59 -1.00
CA TYR A 25 -3.98 -20.79 -2.11
C TYR A 25 -3.87 -19.29 -1.79
N PHE A 26 -3.83 -18.92 -0.51
CA PHE A 26 -3.79 -17.51 -0.09
C PHE A 26 -2.63 -16.72 -0.71
N LYS A 27 -1.42 -17.29 -0.75
CA LYS A 27 -0.24 -16.63 -1.37
C LYS A 27 -0.47 -16.33 -2.85
N MET A 28 -0.97 -17.32 -3.60
CA MET A 28 -1.23 -17.15 -5.03
C MET A 28 -2.31 -16.10 -5.28
N TYR A 29 -3.34 -16.08 -4.42
CA TYR A 29 -4.37 -15.05 -4.43
C TYR A 29 -3.77 -13.66 -4.15
N LEU A 30 -2.96 -13.49 -3.10
CA LEU A 30 -2.29 -12.22 -2.81
C LEU A 30 -1.42 -11.77 -3.99
N ILE A 31 -0.65 -12.68 -4.58
CA ILE A 31 0.18 -12.36 -5.75
C ILE A 31 -0.66 -11.83 -6.91
N ALA A 32 -1.76 -12.52 -7.22
CA ALA A 32 -2.66 -12.09 -8.29
C ALA A 32 -3.28 -10.71 -8.01
N ILE A 33 -3.86 -10.52 -6.81
CA ILE A 33 -4.52 -9.25 -6.44
C ILE A 33 -3.54 -8.08 -6.42
N GLN A 34 -2.36 -8.25 -5.86
CA GLN A 34 -1.37 -7.17 -5.79
C GLN A 34 -0.82 -6.83 -7.19
N SER A 35 -0.72 -7.80 -8.09
CA SER A 35 -0.28 -7.56 -9.47
C SER A 35 -1.25 -6.63 -10.23
N PHE A 36 -2.53 -6.59 -9.87
CA PHE A 36 -3.49 -5.64 -10.45
C PHE A 36 -3.14 -4.17 -10.15
N MET A 37 -2.29 -3.88 -9.16
CA MET A 37 -1.82 -2.52 -8.90
C MET A 37 -1.03 -1.92 -10.06
N MET A 38 -0.48 -2.74 -10.97
CA MET A 38 0.15 -2.24 -12.19
C MET A 38 -0.82 -1.46 -13.08
N LEU A 39 -2.11 -1.81 -13.07
CA LEU A 39 -3.13 -1.06 -13.81
C LEU A 39 -3.26 0.37 -13.29
N ASP A 40 -3.01 0.61 -12.00
CA ASP A 40 -3.03 1.96 -11.45
C ASP A 40 -1.89 2.82 -11.94
N VAL A 41 -0.71 2.22 -12.08
CA VAL A 41 0.45 2.89 -12.68
C VAL A 41 0.09 3.30 -14.11
N LEU A 42 -0.46 2.37 -14.90
CA LEU A 42 -0.91 2.66 -16.27
C LEU A 42 -1.97 3.77 -16.30
N ASN A 43 -2.96 3.71 -15.41
CA ASN A 43 -4.02 4.71 -15.33
C ASN A 43 -3.49 6.12 -14.98
N VAL A 44 -2.45 6.21 -14.14
CA VAL A 44 -1.83 7.51 -13.80
C VAL A 44 -0.92 8.00 -14.93
N ILE A 45 -0.18 7.11 -15.62
CA ILE A 45 0.64 7.45 -16.79
C ILE A 45 -0.25 7.96 -17.93
N LEU A 46 -1.36 7.29 -18.21
CA LEU A 46 -2.37 7.67 -19.19
C LEU A 46 -3.22 8.89 -18.75
N LYS A 47 -2.93 9.47 -17.57
CA LYS A 47 -3.65 10.60 -16.96
C LYS A 47 -5.16 10.38 -16.77
N LEU A 48 -5.61 9.11 -16.73
CA LEU A 48 -7.00 8.75 -16.45
C LEU A 48 -7.39 9.03 -14.99
N ILE A 49 -6.40 8.99 -14.09
CA ILE A 49 -6.59 9.26 -12.66
C ILE A 49 -5.60 10.34 -12.20
N PRO A 50 -6.05 11.31 -11.38
CA PRO A 50 -5.14 12.31 -10.82
C PRO A 50 -4.12 11.66 -9.87
N GLY A 51 -2.84 11.88 -10.12
CA GLY A 51 -1.76 11.38 -9.28
C GLY A 51 -0.38 11.85 -9.76
N GLN A 52 0.61 11.82 -8.86
CA GLN A 52 2.00 12.02 -9.25
C GLN A 52 2.58 10.66 -9.66
N ILE A 53 3.03 10.56 -10.92
CA ILE A 53 3.55 9.32 -11.51
C ILE A 53 4.64 8.71 -10.61
N LEU A 54 5.62 9.51 -10.19
CA LEU A 54 6.75 9.03 -9.38
C LEU A 54 6.32 8.42 -8.04
N THR A 55 5.39 9.05 -7.32
CA THR A 55 4.95 8.51 -6.02
C THR A 55 4.12 7.25 -6.17
N THR A 56 3.28 7.17 -7.20
CA THR A 56 2.51 5.96 -7.48
C THR A 56 3.44 4.82 -7.90
N LEU A 57 4.45 5.10 -8.73
CA LEU A 57 5.46 4.11 -9.12
C LEU A 57 6.22 3.58 -7.92
N LEU A 58 6.78 4.46 -7.08
CA LEU A 58 7.54 4.03 -5.90
C LEU A 58 6.68 3.21 -4.94
N GLN A 59 5.41 3.59 -4.75
CA GLN A 59 4.47 2.84 -3.91
C GLN A 59 4.10 1.47 -4.49
N VAL A 60 3.97 1.33 -5.81
CA VAL A 60 3.60 0.05 -6.43
C VAL A 60 4.81 -0.87 -6.54
N ILE A 61 5.98 -0.33 -6.93
CA ILE A 61 7.23 -1.09 -7.02
C ILE A 61 7.59 -1.70 -5.67
N SER A 62 7.47 -0.94 -4.57
CA SER A 62 7.79 -1.45 -3.23
C SER A 62 6.97 -2.71 -2.89
N ARG A 63 5.66 -2.69 -3.18
CA ARG A 63 4.75 -3.82 -2.95
C ARG A 63 5.03 -5.00 -3.88
N LEU A 64 5.23 -4.73 -5.17
CA LEU A 64 5.49 -5.78 -6.17
C LEU A 64 6.79 -6.52 -5.88
N ILE A 65 7.82 -5.83 -5.37
CA ILE A 65 9.07 -6.48 -4.99
C ILE A 65 8.81 -7.57 -3.94
N VAL A 66 8.10 -7.24 -2.86
CA VAL A 66 7.78 -8.21 -1.81
C VAL A 66 6.93 -9.35 -2.36
N VAL A 67 5.89 -9.02 -3.12
CA VAL A 67 4.93 -10.01 -3.60
C VAL A 67 5.50 -10.93 -4.68
N TRP A 68 6.36 -10.44 -5.57
CA TRP A 68 6.90 -11.26 -6.67
C TRP A 68 8.20 -11.97 -6.33
N PHE A 69 9.00 -11.45 -5.39
CA PHE A 69 10.31 -12.02 -5.09
C PHE A 69 10.40 -12.68 -3.71
N VAL A 70 9.57 -12.28 -2.73
CA VAL A 70 9.61 -12.86 -1.38
C VAL A 70 8.52 -13.91 -1.19
N LEU A 71 7.26 -13.57 -1.49
CA LEU A 71 6.11 -14.46 -1.25
C LEU A 71 6.17 -15.82 -1.97
N PRO A 72 6.70 -15.96 -3.20
CA PRO A 72 6.79 -17.25 -3.87
C PRO A 72 7.74 -18.23 -3.18
N ASP A 73 8.83 -17.72 -2.62
CA ASP A 73 9.86 -18.51 -1.95
C ASP A 73 9.44 -18.89 -0.52
N GLN A 74 8.52 -18.13 0.08
CA GLN A 74 8.01 -18.40 1.42
C GLN A 74 7.15 -19.67 1.47
N GLN A 75 7.42 -20.59 2.40
CA GLN A 75 6.64 -21.83 2.53
C GLN A 75 5.21 -21.56 3.04
N VAL A 76 5.09 -20.85 4.17
CA VAL A 76 3.81 -20.54 4.85
C VAL A 76 3.74 -19.05 5.16
N PRO A 77 2.58 -18.37 5.00
CA PRO A 77 2.45 -16.98 5.37
C PRO A 77 2.75 -16.74 6.87
N THR A 78 3.59 -15.75 7.15
CA THR A 78 3.87 -15.26 8.52
C THR A 78 2.93 -14.11 8.90
N LEU A 79 2.94 -13.72 10.18
CA LEU A 79 2.20 -12.56 10.70
C LEU A 79 2.40 -11.29 9.85
N TYR A 80 3.62 -11.10 9.34
CA TYR A 80 4.00 -9.93 8.55
C TYR A 80 3.23 -9.83 7.22
N ASN A 81 2.90 -10.95 6.57
CA ASN A 81 2.07 -10.96 5.38
C ASN A 81 0.66 -10.43 5.66
N TYR A 82 0.09 -10.82 6.80
CA TYR A 82 -1.25 -10.40 7.19
C TYR A 82 -1.28 -8.92 7.55
N LEU A 83 -0.34 -8.44 8.36
CA LEU A 83 -0.24 -7.01 8.73
C LEU A 83 -0.07 -6.13 7.49
N MET A 84 0.79 -6.53 6.57
CA MET A 84 1.03 -5.87 5.30
C MET A 84 -0.23 -5.84 4.43
N SER A 85 -0.87 -6.99 4.19
CA SER A 85 -2.07 -7.10 3.35
C SER A 85 -3.24 -6.30 3.91
N ILE A 86 -3.45 -6.32 5.23
CA ILE A 86 -4.48 -5.53 5.90
C ILE A 86 -4.20 -4.03 5.74
N ALA A 87 -2.96 -3.60 6.02
CA ALA A 87 -2.57 -2.20 5.90
C ALA A 87 -2.74 -1.68 4.47
N TRP A 88 -2.29 -2.45 3.48
CA TRP A 88 -2.47 -2.13 2.06
C TRP A 88 -3.94 -2.06 1.68
N SER A 89 -4.75 -3.05 2.05
CA SER A 89 -6.17 -3.09 1.67
C SER A 89 -6.95 -1.89 2.23
N ILE A 90 -6.74 -1.56 3.51
CA ILE A 90 -7.39 -0.39 4.13
C ILE A 90 -6.94 0.90 3.45
N ALA A 91 -5.64 1.05 3.18
CA ALA A 91 -5.11 2.24 2.52
C ALA A 91 -5.73 2.44 1.13
N GLU A 92 -5.90 1.36 0.36
CA GLU A 92 -6.51 1.40 -0.97
C GLU A 92 -8.01 1.68 -0.92
N ILE A 93 -8.77 1.03 -0.03
CA ILE A 93 -10.20 1.28 0.15
C ILE A 93 -10.45 2.78 0.42
N VAL A 94 -9.68 3.37 1.33
CA VAL A 94 -9.78 4.80 1.67
C VAL A 94 -9.36 5.68 0.49
N ARG A 95 -8.27 5.34 -0.21
CA ARG A 95 -7.76 6.08 -1.37
C ARG A 95 -8.81 6.16 -2.48
N TYR A 96 -9.40 5.02 -2.84
CA TYR A 96 -10.38 4.94 -3.91
C TYR A 96 -11.73 5.52 -3.56
N SER A 97 -12.18 5.33 -2.32
CA SER A 97 -13.40 5.98 -1.81
C SER A 97 -13.28 7.51 -1.88
N PHE A 98 -12.11 8.06 -1.54
CA PHE A 98 -11.85 9.50 -1.67
C PHE A 98 -11.81 9.98 -3.13
N TYR A 99 -11.22 9.21 -4.06
CA TYR A 99 -11.18 9.60 -5.46
C TYR A 99 -12.55 9.64 -6.14
N GLN A 100 -13.49 8.83 -5.67
CA GLN A 100 -14.89 8.87 -6.12
C GLN A 100 -15.61 10.09 -5.53
N ASN A 101 -15.46 10.33 -4.23
CA ASN A 101 -16.24 11.31 -3.50
C ASN A 101 -15.36 12.45 -2.99
N LYS A 102 -14.71 13.18 -3.90
CA LYS A 102 -13.76 14.25 -3.56
C LYS A 102 -14.37 15.38 -2.71
N GLN A 103 -15.70 15.55 -2.77
CA GLN A 103 -16.45 16.56 -2.02
C GLN A 103 -16.61 16.20 -0.53
N LEU A 104 -16.51 14.91 -0.17
CA LEU A 104 -16.69 14.45 1.20
C LEU A 104 -15.44 14.75 2.05
N GLN A 105 -15.51 15.82 2.83
CA GLN A 105 -14.41 16.28 3.69
C GLN A 105 -14.03 15.27 4.79
N TRP A 106 -14.96 14.39 5.20
CA TRP A 106 -14.67 13.35 6.19
C TRP A 106 -13.75 12.25 5.62
N LEU A 107 -13.98 11.78 4.39
CA LEU A 107 -13.10 10.80 3.71
C LEU A 107 -11.68 11.32 3.56
N LYS A 108 -11.58 12.61 3.27
CA LYS A 108 -10.31 13.31 3.17
C LYS A 108 -9.57 13.36 4.51
N LYS A 109 -10.26 13.68 5.61
CA LYS A 109 -9.68 13.63 6.96
C LYS A 109 -9.19 12.23 7.31
N ILE A 110 -10.02 11.21 7.04
CA ILE A 110 -9.66 9.81 7.26
C ILE A 110 -8.39 9.45 6.47
N ARG A 111 -8.35 9.76 5.18
CA ARG A 111 -7.18 9.48 4.31
C ARG A 111 -5.88 10.04 4.89
N TYR A 112 -5.86 11.32 5.25
CA TYR A 112 -4.62 11.97 5.71
C TYR A 112 -4.26 11.65 7.16
N ASN A 113 -5.21 11.20 7.99
CA ASN A 113 -4.93 10.79 9.37
C ASN A 113 -4.53 9.31 9.45
N MET A 114 -5.22 8.42 8.73
CA MET A 114 -4.89 6.99 8.72
C MET A 114 -3.52 6.71 8.12
N PHE A 115 -3.06 7.56 7.20
CA PHE A 115 -1.71 7.45 6.62
C PHE A 115 -0.61 7.38 7.68
N PHE A 116 -0.74 8.11 8.80
CA PHE A 116 0.23 8.09 9.89
C PHE A 116 0.42 6.70 10.52
N VAL A 117 -0.63 5.87 10.52
CA VAL A 117 -0.61 4.53 11.12
C VAL A 117 -0.35 3.47 10.05
N LEU A 118 -1.12 3.52 8.95
CA LEU A 118 -1.08 2.49 7.91
C LEU A 118 0.27 2.43 7.18
N TYR A 119 0.94 3.57 7.02
CA TYR A 119 2.19 3.61 6.27
C TYR A 119 3.36 2.97 7.04
N PRO A 120 3.64 3.33 8.31
CA PRO A 120 4.58 2.58 9.14
C PRO A 120 4.17 1.12 9.34
N MET A 121 2.87 0.83 9.50
CA MET A 121 2.40 -0.54 9.65
C MET A 121 2.73 -1.39 8.41
N GLY A 122 2.43 -0.92 7.20
CA GLY A 122 2.75 -1.66 5.98
C GLY A 122 4.24 -1.91 5.81
N VAL A 123 5.06 -0.86 5.95
CA VAL A 123 6.51 -0.95 5.65
C VAL A 123 7.31 -1.55 6.80
N LEU A 124 7.19 -1.00 8.02
CA LEU A 124 8.05 -1.39 9.14
C LEU A 124 7.63 -2.72 9.77
N THR A 125 6.33 -3.04 9.76
CA THR A 125 5.81 -4.28 10.36
C THR A 125 5.45 -5.35 9.33
N GLY A 126 5.49 -5.03 8.04
CA GLY A 126 5.16 -5.95 6.96
C GLY A 126 6.36 -6.19 6.03
N GLU A 127 6.63 -5.21 5.16
CA GLU A 127 7.58 -5.33 4.05
C GLU A 127 9.03 -5.59 4.52
N ILE A 128 9.54 -4.80 5.48
CA ILE A 128 10.94 -4.93 5.97
C ILE A 128 11.17 -6.27 6.69
N PRO A 129 10.31 -6.70 7.64
CA PRO A 129 10.47 -8.01 8.27
C PRO A 129 10.43 -9.17 7.28
N LEU A 130 9.55 -9.14 6.27
CA LEU A 130 9.49 -10.19 5.24
C LEU A 130 10.80 -10.26 4.43
N LEU A 131 11.35 -9.11 4.03
CA LEU A 131 12.64 -9.04 3.34
C LEU A 131 13.78 -9.56 4.23
N TRP A 132 13.73 -9.29 5.53
CA TRP A 132 14.72 -9.76 6.49
C TRP A 132 14.65 -11.28 6.72
N GLU A 133 13.45 -11.84 6.85
CA GLU A 133 13.23 -13.30 6.92
C GLU A 133 13.77 -13.99 5.66
N HIS A 134 13.42 -13.46 4.49
CA HIS A 134 13.88 -13.97 3.21
C HIS A 134 15.40 -13.90 3.07
N PHE A 135 16.01 -12.78 3.45
CA PHE A 135 17.46 -12.65 3.49
C PHE A 135 18.09 -13.68 4.44
N ASN A 136 17.53 -13.90 5.62
CA ASN A 136 18.09 -14.84 6.57
C ASN A 136 18.07 -16.28 6.06
N GLN A 137 17.02 -16.65 5.32
CA GLN A 137 16.87 -17.98 4.75
C GLN A 137 17.73 -18.20 3.50
N TYR A 138 17.78 -17.23 2.57
CA TYR A 138 18.40 -17.41 1.26
C TYR A 138 19.70 -16.65 1.04
N LYS A 139 20.07 -15.75 1.97
CA LYS A 139 21.28 -14.91 1.93
C LYS A 139 21.45 -14.11 0.63
N ARG A 140 20.34 -13.72 -0.02
CA ARG A 140 20.39 -12.94 -1.27
C ARG A 140 20.73 -11.49 -0.97
N MET A 141 21.86 -11.01 -1.48
CA MET A 141 22.30 -9.61 -1.29
C MET A 141 21.29 -8.58 -1.83
N ALA A 142 20.46 -8.97 -2.81
CA ALA A 142 19.39 -8.14 -3.32
C ALA A 142 18.42 -7.67 -2.22
N ASP A 143 18.09 -8.53 -1.24
CA ASP A 143 17.17 -8.19 -0.15
C ASP A 143 17.73 -7.07 0.72
N LEU A 144 19.04 -7.13 1.02
CA LEU A 144 19.73 -6.06 1.77
C LEU A 144 19.76 -4.75 0.99
N ILE A 145 20.02 -4.80 -0.31
CA ILE A 145 19.97 -3.61 -1.18
C ILE A 145 18.58 -3.01 -1.14
N ILE A 146 17.53 -3.82 -1.25
CA ILE A 146 16.14 -3.38 -1.17
C ILE A 146 15.87 -2.73 0.20
N ILE A 147 16.21 -3.39 1.31
CA ILE A 147 16.05 -2.83 2.66
C ILE A 147 16.78 -1.49 2.80
N LEU A 148 18.00 -1.37 2.25
CA LEU A 148 18.75 -0.11 2.25
C LEU A 148 18.06 0.97 1.43
N LEU A 149 17.41 0.63 0.31
CA LEU A 149 16.60 1.57 -0.48
C LEU A 149 15.36 2.05 0.30
N TYR A 150 14.78 1.22 1.16
CA TYR A 150 13.67 1.68 2.02
C TYR A 150 14.09 2.82 2.95
N VAL A 151 15.35 2.88 3.41
CA VAL A 151 15.83 3.93 4.33
C VAL A 151 15.66 5.36 3.79
N PRO A 152 16.06 5.71 2.55
CA PRO A 152 15.80 7.03 1.97
C PRO A 152 14.39 7.17 1.38
N PHE A 153 13.82 6.13 0.76
CA PHE A 153 12.55 6.25 0.05
C PHE A 153 11.33 6.31 0.98
N PHE A 154 11.37 5.62 2.12
CA PHE A 154 10.28 5.64 3.10
C PHE A 154 10.05 7.04 3.70
N PRO A 155 11.07 7.74 4.25
CA PRO A 155 10.89 9.10 4.76
C PRO A 155 10.47 10.07 3.67
N TYR A 156 11.03 9.94 2.46
CA TYR A 156 10.69 10.80 1.33
C TYR A 156 9.18 10.76 1.01
N LEU A 157 8.62 9.55 0.84
CA LEU A 157 7.20 9.37 0.57
C LEU A 157 6.32 9.79 1.76
N TYR A 158 6.79 9.52 2.98
CA TYR A 158 6.09 9.91 4.20
C TYR A 158 5.96 11.43 4.35
N PHE A 159 7.07 12.17 4.19
CA PHE A 159 7.05 13.63 4.25
C PHE A 159 6.28 14.24 3.08
N HIS A 160 6.30 13.60 1.91
CA HIS A 160 5.48 14.03 0.77
C HIS A 160 3.98 14.04 1.12
N MET A 161 3.48 13.00 1.78
CA MET A 161 2.09 12.92 2.22
C MET A 161 1.74 13.95 3.30
N ILE A 162 2.66 14.25 4.22
CA ILE A 162 2.50 15.36 5.18
C ILE A 162 2.42 16.70 4.45
N LYS A 163 3.28 16.93 3.45
CA LYS A 163 3.25 18.15 2.63
C LYS A 163 1.93 18.28 1.86
N GLN A 164 1.40 17.17 1.33
CA GLN A 164 0.09 17.15 0.68
C GLN A 164 -1.04 17.52 1.64
N ARG A 165 -1.05 16.94 2.85
CA ARG A 165 -2.02 17.29 3.91
C ARG A 165 -1.98 18.78 4.23
N ASN A 166 -0.79 19.34 4.44
CA ASN A 166 -0.61 20.75 4.79
C ASN A 166 -1.07 21.68 3.64
N LYS A 167 -0.72 21.35 2.40
CA LYS A 167 -1.18 22.10 1.21
C LYS A 167 -2.70 22.09 1.12
N GLN A 168 -3.31 20.96 1.40
CA GLN A 168 -4.76 20.80 1.32
C GLN A 168 -5.48 21.53 2.47
N ASN A 169 -4.96 21.46 3.70
CA ASN A 169 -5.51 22.20 4.83
C ASN A 169 -5.44 23.73 4.61
N LYS A 170 -4.38 24.24 3.95
CA LYS A 170 -4.28 25.65 3.58
C LYS A 170 -5.39 26.06 2.59
N LYS A 171 -5.65 25.25 1.56
CA LYS A 171 -6.74 25.48 0.61
C LYS A 171 -8.11 25.49 1.29
N ASP A 172 -8.34 24.57 2.22
CA ASP A 172 -9.63 24.48 2.92
C ASP A 172 -9.87 25.68 3.86
N LYS A 173 -8.81 26.30 4.39
CA LYS A 173 -8.91 27.54 5.16
C LYS A 173 -9.24 28.74 4.28
N GLN A 174 -8.68 28.83 3.09
CA GLN A 174 -8.97 29.91 2.13
C GLN A 174 -10.43 29.87 1.66
N ILE A 175 -10.95 28.69 1.30
CA ILE A 175 -12.35 28.52 0.86
C ILE A 175 -13.37 28.88 1.97
N LYS A 176 -13.00 28.79 3.25
CA LYS A 176 -13.87 29.17 4.36
C LYS A 176 -13.85 30.67 4.69
N GLN A 177 -12.89 31.41 4.13
CA GLN A 177 -12.74 32.85 4.33
C GLN A 177 -13.35 33.67 3.19
N GLU A 178 -13.67 33.02 2.07
CA GLU A 178 -14.50 33.53 0.96
C GLU A 178 -15.98 33.20 1.20
#